data_AF-A0A7X6VB16-F1
#
_entry.id   AF-A0A7X6VB16-F1
#
_cell.length_a   1.000
_cell.length_b   1.000
_cell.length_c   1.000
_cell.angle_alpha   90.00
_cell.angle_beta   90.00
_cell.angle_gamma   90.00
#
_symmetry.space_group_name_H-M   'P 1'
#
loop_
_entity.id
_entity.type
_entity.pdbx_description
1 polymer ?
#
loop_
_entity_poly.entity_id
_entity_poly.type
_entity_poly.pdbx_seq_one_letter_code
_entity_poly.pdbx_strand_id
1 'polypeptide(L)'
;MDFLNNYYNTYSSSYYADAPIFGPNGNTYDPYNYYQYPYGVNIPTFNPRPMSNQYGNHIPMTDYGPAPFSVNITQATKQNTNFRTALWTGNHLQLTLMSINVGEDIGLENHPNLDQFIRIEQGQGLALMGDRMDRMDFQANVEDDFIIIIPAGKWHNLINTGNIPLKLYSIYAPPQHPYGTVHVTKADAEAAELHH
;
A
#
# COMPACT_ATOMS: atom_id res chain seq x y z
N MET A 1 -15.82 -45.02 31.28
CA MET A 1 -14.50 -44.60 30.75
C MET A 1 -14.73 -43.96 29.38
N ASP A 2 -15.33 -42.78 29.35
CA ASP A 2 -14.71 -41.50 28.97
C ASP A 2 -13.60 -41.60 27.89
N PHE A 3 -13.67 -41.00 26.69
CA PHE A 3 -14.52 -39.95 26.10
C PHE A 3 -14.76 -40.23 24.60
N LEU A 4 -15.97 -39.91 24.14
CA LEU A 4 -16.39 -39.84 22.74
C LEU A 4 -16.50 -38.37 22.28
N ASN A 5 -16.18 -38.16 21.00
CA ASN A 5 -16.87 -37.32 20.01
C ASN A 5 -16.71 -35.78 19.88
N ASN A 6 -16.66 -35.43 18.58
CA ASN A 6 -17.21 -34.25 17.88
C ASN A 6 -16.48 -32.91 18.11
N TYR A 7 -16.33 -32.03 17.12
CA TYR A 7 -17.42 -31.39 16.39
C TYR A 7 -16.94 -30.71 15.10
N TYR A 8 -17.66 -30.94 13.99
CA TYR A 8 -18.00 -29.86 13.07
C TYR A 8 -18.70 -28.77 13.89
N ASN A 9 -18.20 -27.54 13.90
CA ASN A 9 -18.97 -26.41 14.41
C ASN A 9 -18.80 -25.17 13.54
N THR A 10 -19.84 -24.93 12.76
CA THR A 10 -20.34 -23.62 12.38
C THR A 10 -20.35 -22.68 13.59
N TYR A 11 -19.53 -21.64 13.59
CA TYR A 11 -19.68 -20.53 14.53
C TYR A 11 -20.25 -19.31 13.82
N SER A 12 -21.58 -19.22 13.89
CA SER A 12 -22.30 -17.97 14.08
C SER A 12 -21.62 -17.17 15.18
N SER A 13 -21.02 -16.02 14.86
CA SER A 13 -20.57 -15.06 15.86
C SER A 13 -21.71 -14.11 16.21
N SER A 14 -22.48 -14.51 17.21
CA SER A 14 -23.49 -13.70 17.88
C SER A 14 -22.87 -13.00 19.10
N TYR A 15 -23.15 -11.70 19.24
CA TYR A 15 -22.93 -10.80 20.39
C TYR A 15 -21.55 -10.14 20.54
N TYR A 16 -21.42 -8.92 20.00
CA TYR A 16 -20.71 -7.85 20.72
C TYR A 16 -21.71 -7.26 21.72
N ALA A 17 -21.67 -7.77 22.95
CA ALA A 17 -22.21 -7.06 24.09
C ALA A 17 -21.11 -6.09 24.57
N ASP A 18 -21.38 -4.80 24.48
CA ASP A 18 -20.58 -3.75 25.10
C ASP A 18 -20.59 -3.95 26.62
N ALA A 19 -19.58 -4.64 27.14
CA ALA A 19 -19.36 -4.74 28.57
C ALA A 19 -17.92 -4.28 28.89
N PRO A 20 -17.74 -3.22 29.69
CA PRO A 20 -16.40 -2.81 30.11
C PRO A 20 -15.79 -3.90 30.99
N ILE A 21 -14.58 -4.35 30.64
CA ILE A 21 -13.78 -5.26 31.47
C ILE A 21 -13.11 -4.41 32.56
N PHE A 22 -13.54 -4.59 33.81
CA PHE A 22 -12.95 -3.95 34.98
C PHE A 22 -11.69 -4.71 35.42
N GLY A 23 -10.53 -4.03 35.43
CA GLY A 23 -9.30 -4.55 36.04
C GLY A 23 -9.31 -4.48 37.58
N PRO A 24 -8.34 -5.12 38.26
CA PRO A 24 -8.36 -5.30 39.74
C PRO A 24 -8.35 -4.00 40.56
N ASN A 25 -8.08 -2.85 39.92
CA ASN A 25 -7.94 -1.54 40.56
C ASN A 25 -8.95 -0.49 40.03
N GLY A 26 -10.02 -0.91 39.32
CA GLY A 26 -11.07 0.01 38.87
C GLY A 26 -10.69 0.93 37.69
N ASN A 27 -9.52 0.76 37.08
CA ASN A 27 -9.19 1.43 35.82
C ASN A 27 -9.84 0.70 34.63
N THR A 28 -10.59 1.46 33.82
CA THR A 28 -11.09 1.01 32.51
C THR A 28 -9.89 0.71 31.61
N TYR A 29 -9.73 -0.56 31.24
CA TYR A 29 -8.71 -0.98 30.29
C TYR A 29 -9.20 -0.59 28.90
N ASP A 30 -8.69 0.52 28.37
CA ASP A 30 -8.91 0.92 26.98
C ASP A 30 -7.78 0.31 26.13
N PRO A 31 -8.06 -0.77 25.36
CA PRO A 31 -7.05 -1.42 24.52
C PRO A 31 -6.58 -0.53 23.36
N TYR A 32 -7.18 0.65 23.15
CA TYR A 32 -6.81 1.60 22.09
C TYR A 32 -5.77 2.64 22.53
N ASN A 33 -5.43 2.71 23.82
CA ASN A 33 -4.55 3.76 24.36
C ASN A 33 -3.04 3.44 24.25
N TYR A 34 -2.65 2.37 23.57
CA TYR A 34 -1.24 1.95 23.45
C TYR A 34 -0.50 2.57 22.25
N TYR A 35 -1.19 3.21 21.30
CA TYR A 35 -0.56 3.83 20.13
C TYR A 35 -0.41 5.33 20.32
N GLN A 36 0.45 5.74 21.27
CA GLN A 36 0.92 7.12 21.35
C GLN A 36 2.03 7.31 20.30
N TYR A 37 1.68 7.92 19.16
CA TYR A 37 2.57 8.09 18.01
C TYR A 37 3.69 9.14 18.28
N PRO A 38 4.90 8.99 17.70
CA PRO A 38 6.04 9.89 17.95
C PRO A 38 5.87 11.28 17.35
N TYR A 39 4.93 11.44 16.42
CA TYR A 39 4.57 12.72 15.82
C TYR A 39 3.25 13.14 16.44
N GLY A 40 3.27 14.21 17.25
CA GLY A 40 2.16 14.70 18.07
C GLY A 40 0.95 15.22 17.29
N VAL A 41 0.45 14.43 16.34
CA VAL A 41 -0.78 14.69 15.60
C VAL A 41 -1.94 14.26 16.51
N ASN A 42 -2.51 15.25 17.17
CA ASN A 42 -3.73 15.09 17.94
C ASN A 42 -4.90 14.99 16.95
N ILE A 43 -5.26 13.77 16.51
CA ILE A 43 -6.47 13.55 15.71
C ILE A 43 -7.57 13.05 16.67
N PRO A 44 -8.54 13.91 17.06
CA PRO A 44 -9.54 13.54 18.07
C PRO A 44 -10.59 12.53 17.58
N THR A 45 -10.45 11.97 16.38
CA THR A 45 -11.54 11.20 15.73
C THR A 45 -11.09 9.99 14.91
N PHE A 46 -9.82 9.55 14.99
CA PHE A 46 -9.41 8.36 14.25
C PHE A 46 -9.81 7.09 15.01
N ASN A 47 -11.08 6.71 14.86
CA ASN A 47 -11.54 5.37 15.21
C ASN A 47 -10.96 4.42 14.15
N PRO A 48 -10.07 3.46 14.49
CA PRO A 48 -9.54 2.47 13.55
C PRO A 48 -10.63 1.44 13.23
N ARG A 49 -11.74 1.90 12.66
CA ARG A 49 -12.71 1.00 12.04
C ARG A 49 -12.08 0.52 10.74
N PRO A 50 -12.13 -0.79 10.44
CA PRO A 50 -11.79 -1.26 9.11
C PRO A 50 -12.64 -0.47 8.11
N MET A 51 -11.98 0.32 7.26
CA MET A 51 -12.59 1.19 6.25
C MET A 51 -13.28 0.39 5.14
N SER A 52 -13.57 -0.90 5.35
CA SER A 52 -14.15 -1.78 4.34
C SER A 52 -15.62 -1.44 4.03
N ASN A 53 -16.30 -0.57 4.78
CA ASN A 53 -17.72 -0.29 4.53
C ASN A 53 -18.27 1.09 4.96
N GLN A 54 -17.43 2.07 5.34
CA GLN A 54 -17.95 3.34 5.93
C GLN A 54 -18.07 4.55 4.98
N TYR A 55 -17.58 4.49 3.73
CA TYR A 55 -17.52 5.69 2.86
C TYR A 55 -18.13 5.51 1.45
N GLY A 56 -18.90 4.47 1.20
CA GLY A 56 -19.39 4.17 -0.15
C GLY A 56 -18.23 3.86 -1.12
N ASN A 57 -18.47 4.02 -2.42
CA ASN A 57 -17.52 3.65 -3.48
C ASN A 57 -16.25 4.55 -3.55
N HIS A 58 -16.00 5.44 -2.59
CA HIS A 58 -14.88 6.39 -2.63
C HIS A 58 -13.97 6.26 -1.40
N ILE A 59 -12.69 6.00 -1.65
CA ILE A 59 -11.65 5.85 -0.62
C ILE A 59 -10.88 7.17 -0.51
N PRO A 60 -10.81 7.82 0.66
CA PRO A 60 -9.98 9.01 0.83
C PRO A 60 -8.49 8.71 0.54
N MET A 61 -7.87 9.51 -0.32
CA MET A 61 -6.46 9.31 -0.70
C MET A 61 -5.54 10.05 0.28
N THR A 62 -5.28 9.41 1.42
CA THR A 62 -4.33 9.87 2.44
C THR A 62 -3.39 8.74 2.83
N ASP A 63 -2.24 9.08 3.39
CA ASP A 63 -1.37 8.11 4.04
C ASP A 63 -1.98 7.73 5.40
N TYR A 64 -2.24 6.43 5.59
CA TYR A 64 -2.83 5.84 6.80
C TYR A 64 -1.79 5.26 7.76
N GLY A 65 -0.51 5.30 7.40
CA GLY A 65 0.55 4.72 8.20
C GLY A 65 0.82 5.47 9.52
N PRO A 66 1.45 4.82 10.52
CA PRO A 66 1.71 3.39 10.63
C PRO A 66 0.54 2.64 11.29
N ALA A 67 -0.69 3.16 11.22
CA ALA A 67 -1.84 2.57 11.92
C ALA A 67 -2.28 1.22 11.31
N PRO A 68 -2.95 0.34 12.08
CA PRO A 68 -3.62 -0.84 11.53
C PRO A 68 -4.57 -0.44 10.39
N PHE A 69 -4.44 -1.09 9.24
CA PHE A 69 -5.11 -0.68 8.01
C PHE A 69 -5.60 -1.88 7.19
N SER A 70 -6.79 -1.74 6.60
CA SER A 70 -7.37 -2.69 5.64
C SER A 70 -8.23 -1.92 4.65
N VAL A 71 -8.11 -2.24 3.37
CA VAL A 71 -8.77 -1.53 2.26
C VAL A 71 -9.01 -2.49 1.09
N ASN A 72 -10.02 -2.19 0.25
CA ASN A 72 -10.11 -2.78 -1.08
C ASN A 72 -9.02 -2.15 -1.97
N ILE A 73 -7.86 -2.82 -2.09
CA ILE A 73 -6.71 -2.28 -2.80
C ILE A 73 -6.96 -2.12 -4.30
N THR A 74 -7.71 -3.04 -4.92
CA THR A 74 -8.10 -2.93 -6.34
C THR A 74 -8.89 -1.63 -6.59
N GLN A 75 -9.86 -1.35 -5.72
CA GLN A 75 -10.64 -0.12 -5.81
C GLN A 75 -9.77 1.13 -5.56
N ALA A 76 -8.93 1.12 -4.52
CA ALA A 76 -8.05 2.24 -4.21
C ALA A 76 -7.11 2.57 -5.38
N THR A 77 -6.47 1.53 -5.93
CA THR A 77 -5.53 1.64 -7.05
C THR A 77 -6.20 2.19 -8.31
N LYS A 78 -7.37 1.66 -8.67
CA LYS A 78 -8.13 2.12 -9.84
C LYS A 78 -8.68 3.54 -9.67
N GLN A 79 -9.02 3.93 -8.44
CA GLN A 79 -9.50 5.28 -8.13
C GLN A 79 -8.38 6.33 -8.20
N ASN A 80 -7.14 5.97 -7.84
CA ASN A 80 -6.02 6.91 -7.89
C ASN A 80 -5.77 7.42 -9.31
N THR A 81 -5.71 8.74 -9.47
CA THR A 81 -5.38 9.41 -10.73
C THR A 81 -4.01 10.06 -10.72
N ASN A 82 -3.36 10.17 -9.56
CA ASN A 82 -2.06 10.80 -9.43
C ASN A 82 -0.96 9.86 -9.91
N PHE A 83 0.15 10.44 -10.38
CA PHE A 83 1.35 9.67 -10.72
C PHE A 83 1.82 8.82 -9.53
N ARG A 84 1.85 9.40 -8.33
CA ARG A 84 2.18 8.69 -7.09
C ARG A 84 1.36 9.21 -5.91
N THR A 85 0.87 8.31 -5.06
CA THR A 85 0.23 8.66 -3.79
C THR A 85 0.60 7.61 -2.75
N ALA A 86 1.23 8.03 -1.65
CA ALA A 86 1.46 7.18 -0.49
C ALA A 86 0.13 6.89 0.19
N LEU A 87 -0.25 5.61 0.25
CA LEU A 87 -1.47 5.17 0.93
C LEU A 87 -1.16 4.68 2.35
N TRP A 88 0.03 4.11 2.57
CA TRP A 88 0.43 3.68 3.90
C TRP A 88 1.96 3.67 4.02
N THR A 89 2.51 4.39 4.99
CA THR A 89 3.94 4.42 5.29
C THR A 89 4.22 3.99 6.73
N GLY A 90 4.90 2.86 6.91
CA GLY A 90 5.35 2.37 8.21
C GLY A 90 6.86 2.42 8.37
N ASN A 91 7.39 1.72 9.37
CA ASN A 91 8.83 1.67 9.62
C ASN A 91 9.58 0.67 8.72
N HIS A 92 8.87 -0.29 8.13
CA HIS A 92 9.47 -1.44 7.43
C HIS A 92 8.97 -1.62 5.99
N LEU A 93 7.84 -0.99 5.65
CA LEU A 93 7.33 -1.00 4.29
C LEU A 93 6.55 0.28 4.00
N GLN A 94 6.43 0.60 2.72
CA GLN A 94 5.57 1.67 2.22
C GLN A 94 4.74 1.16 1.04
N LEU A 95 3.45 1.47 1.05
CA LEU A 95 2.51 1.21 -0.03
C LEU A 95 2.18 2.52 -0.75
N THR A 96 2.46 2.57 -2.05
CA THR A 96 2.05 3.68 -2.93
C THR A 96 1.09 3.19 -4.01
N LEU A 97 0.24 4.09 -4.48
CA LEU A 97 -0.62 3.93 -5.65
C LEU A 97 -0.05 4.77 -6.78
N MET A 98 -0.13 4.27 -8.01
CA MET A 98 0.35 5.00 -9.19
C MET A 98 -0.63 4.88 -10.36
N SER A 99 -0.64 5.93 -11.17
CA SER A 99 -1.37 6.01 -12.44
C SER A 99 -0.42 6.56 -13.49
N ILE A 100 0.03 5.70 -14.40
CA ILE A 100 0.98 6.08 -15.46
C ILE A 100 0.18 6.30 -16.73
N ASN A 101 0.24 7.50 -17.33
CA ASN A 101 -0.53 7.77 -18.54
C ASN A 101 0.01 7.00 -19.74
N VAL A 102 -0.76 6.98 -20.82
CA VAL A 102 -0.39 6.29 -22.07
C VAL A 102 0.91 6.86 -22.62
N GLY A 103 1.88 5.98 -22.89
CA GLY A 103 3.20 6.35 -23.41
C GLY A 103 4.16 6.94 -22.36
N GLU A 104 3.72 7.13 -21.11
CA GLU A 104 4.60 7.47 -20.00
C GLU A 104 5.24 6.21 -19.39
N ASP A 105 6.25 6.44 -18.56
CA ASP A 105 6.91 5.42 -17.75
C ASP A 105 7.04 5.88 -16.30
N ILE A 106 7.49 4.99 -15.41
CA ILE A 106 7.87 5.38 -14.05
C ILE A 106 9.12 6.28 -14.10
N GLY A 107 10.05 5.96 -14.99
CA GLY A 107 11.40 6.50 -15.00
C GLY A 107 12.39 5.42 -14.61
N LEU A 108 13.63 5.55 -15.09
CA LEU A 108 14.69 4.60 -14.79
C LEU A 108 15.20 4.81 -13.36
N GLU A 109 14.94 3.85 -12.48
CA GLU A 109 15.28 3.90 -11.06
C GLU A 109 16.25 2.75 -10.67
N ASN A 110 16.93 2.91 -9.53
CA ASN A 110 17.68 1.86 -8.86
C ASN A 110 17.67 2.11 -7.35
N HIS A 111 17.20 1.12 -6.59
CA HIS A 111 17.16 1.19 -5.14
C HIS A 111 18.16 0.19 -4.54
N PRO A 112 19.35 0.61 -4.08
CA PRO A 112 20.40 -0.32 -3.66
C PRO A 112 20.12 -1.04 -2.33
N ASN A 113 19.20 -0.53 -1.51
CA ASN A 113 19.01 -0.95 -0.12
C ASN A 113 17.59 -1.45 0.20
N LEU A 114 16.73 -1.61 -0.79
CA LEU A 114 15.35 -2.08 -0.61
C LEU A 114 14.92 -2.94 -1.78
N ASP A 115 14.04 -3.88 -1.50
CA ASP A 115 13.28 -4.60 -2.52
C ASP A 115 11.98 -3.84 -2.81
N GLN A 116 11.49 -3.99 -4.04
CA GLN A 116 10.21 -3.43 -4.44
C GLN A 116 9.32 -4.50 -5.08
N PHE A 117 8.05 -4.48 -4.71
CA PHE A 117 6.98 -5.28 -5.30
C PHE A 117 6.00 -4.37 -6.01
N ILE A 118 5.62 -4.69 -7.23
CA ILE A 118 4.58 -3.99 -7.98
C ILE A 118 3.49 -4.98 -8.36
N ARG A 119 2.22 -4.58 -8.25
CA ARG A 119 1.09 -5.31 -8.85
C ARG A 119 0.32 -4.39 -9.78
N ILE A 120 0.02 -4.92 -10.96
CA ILE A 120 -0.80 -4.24 -11.97
C ILE A 120 -2.28 -4.60 -11.72
N GLU A 121 -3.13 -3.58 -11.69
CA GLU A 121 -4.59 -3.71 -11.48
C GLU A 121 -5.39 -3.29 -12.72
N GLN A 122 -4.80 -2.57 -13.67
CA GLN A 122 -5.43 -2.20 -14.95
C GLN A 122 -4.38 -1.72 -15.94
N GLY A 123 -4.57 -2.04 -17.21
CA GLY A 123 -3.71 -1.58 -18.30
C GLY A 123 -2.65 -2.60 -18.68
N GLN A 124 -1.72 -2.18 -19.54
CA GLN A 124 -0.67 -3.02 -20.11
C GLN A 124 0.64 -2.24 -20.12
N GLY A 125 1.74 -2.91 -19.85
CA GLY A 125 3.05 -2.29 -19.83
C GLY A 125 4.19 -3.24 -20.19
N LEU A 126 5.39 -2.66 -20.25
CA LEU A 126 6.64 -3.36 -20.44
C LEU A 126 7.53 -3.10 -19.22
N ALA A 127 7.76 -4.16 -18.45
CA ALA A 127 8.71 -4.15 -17.34
C ALA A 127 10.12 -4.41 -17.87
N LEU A 128 11.07 -3.56 -17.48
CA LEU A 128 12.48 -3.63 -17.86
C LEU A 128 13.32 -3.76 -16.59
N MET A 129 14.26 -4.70 -16.53
CA MET A 129 15.23 -4.80 -15.43
C MET A 129 16.63 -5.22 -15.89
N GLY A 130 17.66 -4.77 -15.17
CA GLY A 130 19.06 -5.11 -15.47
C GLY A 130 20.04 -4.77 -14.34
N ASP A 131 21.25 -5.32 -14.44
CA ASP A 131 22.36 -4.97 -13.52
C ASP A 131 23.01 -3.63 -13.85
N ARG A 132 22.75 -3.09 -15.06
CA ARG A 132 23.33 -1.83 -15.53
C ARG A 132 22.27 -0.97 -16.20
N MET A 133 22.37 0.35 -16.03
CA MET A 133 21.45 1.31 -16.62
C MET A 133 21.39 1.25 -18.16
N ASP A 134 22.49 0.86 -18.80
CA ASP A 134 22.62 0.79 -20.26
C ASP A 134 22.28 -0.59 -20.84
N ARG A 135 21.87 -1.54 -19.99
CA ARG A 135 21.61 -2.93 -20.39
C ARG A 135 20.49 -3.55 -19.56
N MET A 136 19.27 -3.49 -20.11
CA MET A 136 18.04 -4.03 -19.52
C MET A 136 17.72 -5.42 -20.11
N ASP A 137 18.42 -6.44 -19.61
CA ASP A 137 18.35 -7.81 -20.14
C ASP A 137 17.02 -8.51 -19.87
N PHE A 138 16.35 -8.16 -18.78
CA PHE A 138 15.02 -8.66 -18.48
C PHE A 138 13.98 -7.73 -19.07
N GLN A 139 13.08 -8.29 -19.87
CA GLN A 139 11.94 -7.59 -20.45
C GLN A 139 10.72 -8.50 -20.38
N ALA A 140 9.61 -7.97 -19.86
CA ALA A 140 8.36 -8.72 -19.76
C ALA A 140 7.16 -7.81 -20.05
N ASN A 141 6.29 -8.25 -20.95
CA ASN A 141 4.96 -7.66 -21.06
C ASN A 141 4.18 -8.02 -19.80
N VAL A 142 3.53 -7.02 -19.21
CA VAL A 142 2.72 -7.15 -17.99
C VAL A 142 1.35 -6.54 -18.24
N GLU A 143 0.34 -7.09 -17.59
CA GLU A 143 -1.05 -6.66 -17.68
C GLU A 143 -1.77 -6.87 -16.35
N ASP A 144 -3.08 -6.68 -16.33
CA ASP A 144 -3.90 -6.93 -15.14
C ASP A 144 -3.58 -8.30 -14.50
N ASP A 145 -3.60 -8.35 -13.17
CA ASP A 145 -3.17 -9.47 -12.32
C ASP A 145 -1.67 -9.86 -12.32
N PHE A 146 -0.82 -9.20 -13.11
CA PHE A 146 0.62 -9.48 -13.06
C PHE A 146 1.29 -8.80 -11.86
N ILE A 147 2.33 -9.46 -11.35
CA ILE A 147 3.26 -8.90 -10.37
C ILE A 147 4.64 -8.68 -10.98
N ILE A 148 5.40 -7.74 -10.44
CA ILE A 148 6.81 -7.52 -10.71
C ILE A 148 7.53 -7.48 -9.37
N ILE A 149 8.59 -8.28 -9.24
CA ILE A 149 9.49 -8.23 -8.09
C ILE A 149 10.81 -7.63 -8.58
N ILE A 150 11.23 -6.55 -7.95
CA ILE A 150 12.45 -5.81 -8.25
C ILE A 150 13.39 -5.97 -7.05
N PRO A 151 14.41 -6.84 -7.14
CA PRO A 151 15.41 -6.97 -6.09
C PRO A 151 16.26 -5.71 -5.95
N ALA A 152 16.73 -5.46 -4.74
CA ALA A 152 17.67 -4.38 -4.43
C ALA A 152 18.86 -4.35 -5.40
N GLY A 153 19.21 -3.15 -5.85
CA GLY A 153 20.34 -2.89 -6.76
C GLY A 153 20.05 -3.13 -8.24
N LYS A 154 18.86 -3.61 -8.62
CA LYS A 154 18.48 -3.70 -10.04
C LYS A 154 18.05 -2.34 -10.57
N TRP A 155 18.62 -1.97 -11.71
CA TRP A 155 18.04 -0.92 -12.54
C TRP A 155 16.71 -1.42 -13.09
N HIS A 156 15.68 -0.58 -13.03
CA HIS A 156 14.34 -0.97 -13.46
C HIS A 156 13.54 0.21 -14.02
N ASN A 157 12.61 -0.09 -14.92
CA ASN A 157 11.60 0.84 -15.42
C ASN A 157 10.33 0.05 -15.77
N LEU A 158 9.19 0.74 -15.79
CA LEU A 158 7.92 0.21 -16.26
C LEU A 158 7.27 1.24 -17.18
N ILE A 159 7.08 0.85 -18.43
CA ILE A 159 6.55 1.71 -19.48
C ILE A 159 5.09 1.32 -19.75
N ASN A 160 4.18 2.28 -19.79
CA ASN A 160 2.81 2.03 -20.23
C ASN A 160 2.77 1.91 -21.76
N THR A 161 2.60 0.68 -22.24
CA THR A 161 2.51 0.35 -23.67
C THR A 161 1.06 0.16 -24.14
N GLY A 162 0.08 0.29 -23.25
CA GLY A 162 -1.33 0.17 -23.54
C GLY A 162 -1.95 1.45 -24.10
N ASN A 163 -3.28 1.46 -24.20
CA ASN A 163 -4.08 2.58 -24.70
C ASN A 163 -4.95 3.27 -23.63
N ILE A 164 -4.76 2.88 -22.37
CA ILE A 164 -5.39 3.46 -21.18
C ILE A 164 -4.33 3.68 -20.09
N PRO A 165 -4.60 4.48 -19.04
CA PRO A 165 -3.69 4.58 -17.90
C PRO A 165 -3.39 3.22 -17.26
N LEU A 166 -2.11 2.98 -16.97
CA LEU A 166 -1.64 1.80 -16.24
C LEU A 166 -1.80 2.07 -14.74
N LYS A 167 -2.68 1.30 -14.09
CA LYS A 167 -2.96 1.41 -12.65
C LYS A 167 -2.21 0.31 -11.92
N LEU A 168 -1.43 0.70 -10.93
CA LEU A 168 -0.64 -0.22 -10.13
C LEU A 168 -0.48 0.29 -8.71
N TYR A 169 -0.18 -0.62 -7.79
CA TYR A 169 0.37 -0.26 -6.49
C TYR A 169 1.76 -0.84 -6.34
N SER A 170 2.59 -0.13 -5.58
CA SER A 170 3.97 -0.50 -5.28
C SER A 170 4.16 -0.63 -3.78
N ILE A 171 4.90 -1.66 -3.37
CA ILE A 171 5.34 -1.88 -2.00
C ILE A 171 6.87 -1.80 -1.98
N TYR A 172 7.40 -0.86 -1.21
CA TYR A 172 8.84 -0.72 -0.95
C TYR A 172 9.15 -1.31 0.43
N ALA A 173 10.26 -2.03 0.58
CA ALA A 173 10.72 -2.55 1.86
C ALA A 173 12.25 -2.45 2.02
N PRO A 174 12.79 -1.52 2.83
CA PRO A 174 12.11 -0.47 3.63
C PRO A 174 11.38 0.63 2.81
N PRO A 175 10.67 1.58 3.45
CA PRO A 175 10.08 2.75 2.79
C PRO A 175 11.09 3.56 1.96
N GLN A 176 10.61 4.11 0.84
CA GLN A 176 11.43 4.94 -0.06
C GLN A 176 11.09 6.43 0.03
N HIS A 177 9.81 6.78 0.01
CA HIS A 177 9.36 8.19 -0.02
C HIS A 177 8.95 8.70 1.36
N PRO A 178 8.93 10.03 1.58
CA PRO A 178 8.36 10.62 2.79
C PRO A 178 6.92 10.19 3.07
N TYR A 179 6.52 10.24 4.34
CA TYR A 179 5.12 10.05 4.75
C TYR A 179 4.22 11.08 4.04
N GLY A 180 3.08 10.63 3.51
CA GLY A 180 2.11 11.53 2.87
C GLY A 180 2.52 12.04 1.49
N THR A 181 3.52 11.45 0.84
CA THR A 181 3.93 11.82 -0.51
C THR A 181 2.76 11.74 -1.51
N VAL A 182 2.54 12.84 -2.24
CA VAL A 182 1.63 12.92 -3.38
C VAL A 182 2.34 13.64 -4.52
N HIS A 183 2.50 12.94 -5.64
CA HIS A 183 2.99 13.51 -6.89
C HIS A 183 1.85 13.42 -7.89
N VAL A 184 1.25 14.55 -8.25
CA VAL A 184 0.10 14.57 -9.18
C VAL A 184 0.56 14.16 -10.57
N THR A 185 1.72 14.66 -10.98
CA THR A 185 2.31 14.38 -12.30
C THR A 185 3.67 13.68 -12.17
N LYS A 186 4.13 13.10 -13.28
CA LYS A 186 5.48 12.56 -13.39
C LYS A 186 6.54 13.64 -13.14
N ALA A 187 6.33 14.84 -13.66
CA ALA A 187 7.26 15.96 -13.48
C ALA A 187 7.43 16.35 -12.01
N ASP A 188 6.36 16.30 -11.21
CA ASP A 188 6.44 16.53 -9.75
C ASP A 188 7.32 15.48 -9.07
N ALA A 189 7.20 14.21 -9.50
CA ALA A 189 8.02 13.12 -8.97
C ALA A 189 9.50 13.27 -9.37
N GLU A 190 9.78 13.53 -10.64
CA GLU A 190 11.15 13.75 -11.13
C GLU A 190 11.81 14.95 -10.42
N ALA A 191 11.07 16.04 -10.19
CA ALA A 191 11.56 17.18 -9.44
C ALA A 191 11.87 16.83 -7.97
N ALA A 192 11.05 16.01 -7.32
CA ALA A 192 11.28 15.58 -5.94
C ALA A 192 12.54 14.70 -5.80
N GLU A 193 12.77 13.76 -6.73
CA GLU A 193 13.95 12.88 -6.70
C GLU A 193 15.25 13.64 -6.98
N LEU A 194 15.24 14.73 -7.76
CA LEU A 194 16.43 15.57 -8.00
C LEU A 194 16.91 16.34 -6.75
N HIS A 195 16.06 16.47 -5.74
CA HIS A 195 16.36 17.19 -4.51
C HIS A 195 16.74 16.28 -3.33
N HIS A 196 16.87 14.98 -3.57
CA HIS A 196 17.27 13.95 -2.60
C HIS A 196 18.64 13.35 -2.96
#